data_AF-A0A662AML7-F1
#
_entry.id   AF-A0A662AML7-F1
#
_cell.length_a   1.000
_cell.length_b   1.000
_cell.length_c   1.000
_cell.angle_alpha   90.00
_cell.angle_beta   90.00
_cell.angle_gamma   90.00
#
_symmetry.space_group_name_H-M   'P 1'
#
loop_
_entity.id
_entity.type
_entity.pdbx_description
1 polymer ?
#
loop_
_entity_poly.entity_id
_entity_poly.type
_entity_poly.pdbx_seq_one_letter_code
_entity_poly.pdbx_strand_id
1 'polypeptide(L)'
;MKKMKDSLELQVLYDECIEFWGPERQLRMLQEECGELIVAISHFLRERTGGLENLIEELADVKLMGDQIISYIGKDSVLHVLDYKSDRTANRLEESKNRVSNE
;
A
#
# COMPACT_ATOMS: atom_id res chain seq x y z
N MET A 1 -10.80 -8.37 21.58
CA MET A 1 -9.99 -7.68 20.56
C MET A 1 -8.75 -8.51 20.30
N LYS A 2 -8.47 -8.90 19.05
CA LYS A 2 -7.28 -9.71 18.72
C LYS A 2 -6.04 -8.81 18.88
N LYS A 3 -4.97 -9.31 19.51
CA LYS A 3 -3.71 -8.56 19.64
C LYS A 3 -3.17 -8.28 18.23
N MET A 4 -2.77 -7.03 17.96
CA MET A 4 -2.08 -6.70 16.71
C MET A 4 -0.71 -7.38 16.68
N LYS A 5 -0.32 -7.91 15.52
CA LYS A 5 1.02 -8.45 15.33
C LYS A 5 2.04 -7.32 15.41
N ASP A 6 3.18 -7.57 16.05
CA ASP A 6 4.29 -6.63 16.02
C ASP A 6 5.08 -6.70 14.70
N SER A 7 6.04 -5.79 14.51
CA SER A 7 6.80 -5.71 13.26
C SER A 7 7.63 -6.96 12.96
N LEU A 8 8.07 -7.71 13.98
CA LEU A 8 8.86 -8.92 13.77
C LEU A 8 7.94 -10.08 13.40
N GLU A 9 6.81 -10.22 14.09
CA GLU A 9 5.79 -11.23 13.77
C GLU A 9 5.23 -11.05 12.35
N LEU A 10 5.08 -9.81 11.87
CA LEU A 10 4.68 -9.53 10.49
C LEU A 10 5.77 -9.90 9.47
N GLN A 11 7.03 -9.57 9.78
CA GLN A 11 8.15 -9.89 8.90
C GLN A 11 8.28 -11.41 8.68
N VAL A 12 8.21 -12.19 9.77
CA VAL A 12 8.26 -13.66 9.70
C VAL A 12 7.11 -14.20 8.85
N LEU A 13 5.89 -13.69 9.05
CA LEU A 13 4.73 -14.08 8.25
C LEU A 13 4.96 -13.83 6.76
N TYR A 14 5.49 -12.67 6.40
CA TYR A 14 5.71 -12.30 5.00
C TYR A 14 6.73 -13.19 4.33
N ASP A 15 7.81 -13.52 5.04
CA ASP A 15 8.84 -14.43 4.55
C ASP A 15 8.26 -15.86 4.37
N GLU A 16 7.46 -16.35 5.33
CA GLU A 16 6.74 -17.63 5.20
C GLU A 16 5.77 -17.63 4.01
N CYS A 17 5.04 -16.54 3.77
CA CYS A 17 4.15 -16.41 2.62
C CYS A 17 4.90 -16.52 1.29
N ILE A 18 6.07 -15.88 1.19
CA ILE A 18 6.89 -15.90 -0.01
C ILE A 18 7.49 -17.29 -0.22
N GLU A 19 7.98 -17.93 0.85
CA GLU A 19 8.53 -19.29 0.79
C GLU A 19 7.47 -20.32 0.37
N PHE A 20 6.27 -20.26 0.94
CA PHE A 20 5.23 -21.26 0.71
C PHE A 20 4.54 -21.12 -0.66
N TRP A 21 4.16 -19.91 -1.06
CA TRP A 21 3.39 -19.68 -2.29
C TRP A 21 4.23 -19.24 -3.49
N GLY A 22 5.45 -18.77 -3.25
CA GLY A 22 6.35 -18.25 -4.28
C GLY A 22 6.05 -16.79 -4.67
N PRO A 23 7.10 -16.03 -5.05
CA PRO A 23 6.99 -14.59 -5.33
C PRO A 23 6.09 -14.27 -6.52
N GLU A 24 6.06 -15.11 -7.54
CA GLU A 24 5.24 -14.88 -8.75
C GLU A 24 3.73 -14.93 -8.43
N ARG A 25 3.31 -15.86 -7.58
CA ARG A 25 1.91 -15.95 -7.12
C ARG A 25 1.56 -14.75 -6.26
N GLN A 26 2.45 -14.32 -5.37
CA GLN A 26 2.22 -13.15 -4.53
C GLN A 26 2.16 -11.84 -5.34
N LEU A 27 2.95 -11.72 -6.42
CA LEU A 27 2.86 -10.57 -7.34
C LEU A 27 1.51 -10.52 -8.07
N ARG A 28 0.98 -11.68 -8.49
CA ARG A 28 -0.37 -11.77 -9.06
C ARG A 28 -1.45 -11.39 -8.06
N MET A 29 -1.32 -11.84 -6.81
CA MET A 29 -2.25 -11.46 -5.75
C MET A 29 -2.20 -9.94 -5.53
N LEU A 30 -1.00 -9.34 -5.38
CA LEU A 30 -0.87 -7.88 -5.29
C LEU A 30 -1.53 -7.15 -6.48
N GLN A 31 -1.42 -7.69 -7.70
CA GLN A 31 -2.08 -7.14 -8.88
C GLN A 31 -3.61 -7.22 -8.77
N GLU A 32 -4.15 -8.34 -8.28
CA GLU A 32 -5.59 -8.54 -8.04
C GLU A 32 -6.12 -7.51 -7.02
N GLU A 33 -5.47 -7.39 -5.86
CA GLU A 33 -5.83 -6.42 -4.81
C GLU A 33 -5.78 -4.97 -5.33
N CYS A 34 -4.79 -4.65 -6.18
CA CYS A 34 -4.74 -3.32 -6.81
C CYS A 34 -5.95 -3.06 -7.72
N GLY A 35 -6.45 -4.10 -8.41
CA GLY A 35 -7.67 -4.02 -9.20
C GLY A 35 -8.91 -3.79 -8.35
N GLU A 36 -9.02 -4.51 -7.23
CA GLU A 36 -10.13 -4.37 -6.28
C GLU A 36 -10.13 -2.99 -5.61
N LEU A 37 -8.96 -2.48 -5.21
CA LEU A 37 -8.81 -1.12 -4.70
C LEU A 37 -9.26 -0.05 -5.69
N ILE A 38 -8.97 -0.21 -6.99
CA ILE A 38 -9.45 0.73 -8.03
C ILE A 38 -10.99 0.77 -8.06
N VAL A 39 -11.64 -0.39 -7.96
CA VAL A 39 -13.09 -0.50 -7.92
C VAL A 39 -13.66 0.11 -6.64
N ALA A 40 -13.03 -0.17 -5.49
CA ALA A 40 -13.43 0.37 -4.19
C ALA A 40 -13.37 1.90 -4.15
N ILE A 41 -12.27 2.49 -4.64
CA ILE A 41 -12.13 3.95 -4.80
C ILE A 41 -13.27 4.49 -5.66
N SER A 42 -13.57 3.84 -6.78
CA SER A 42 -14.66 4.26 -7.68
C SER A 42 -16.03 4.19 -7.02
N HIS A 43 -16.27 3.19 -6.17
CA HIS A 43 -17.52 3.06 -5.40
C HIS A 43 -17.64 4.12 -4.31
N PHE A 44 -16.56 4.35 -3.56
CA PHE A 44 -16.49 5.37 -2.52
C PHE A 44 -16.74 6.78 -3.08
N LEU A 45 -16.06 7.15 -4.17
CA LEU A 45 -16.23 8.46 -4.82
C LEU A 45 -17.62 8.68 -5.43
N ARG A 46 -18.38 7.60 -5.67
CA ARG A 46 -19.78 7.65 -6.13
C ARG A 46 -20.78 7.56 -4.98
N GLU A 47 -20.32 7.71 -3.73
CA GLU A 47 -21.14 7.67 -2.52
C GLU A 47 -22.02 6.40 -2.42
N ARG A 48 -21.52 5.27 -2.93
CA ARG A 48 -22.24 3.99 -2.79
C ARG A 48 -22.28 3.59 -1.32
N THR A 49 -23.42 3.06 -0.88
CA THR A 49 -23.55 2.46 0.45
C THR A 49 -22.48 1.39 0.65
N GLY A 50 -21.75 1.44 1.77
CA GLY A 50 -20.64 0.52 2.05
C GLY A 50 -19.31 0.89 1.37
N GLY A 51 -19.25 1.99 0.63
CA GLY A 51 -18.06 2.35 -0.14
C GLY A 51 -16.83 2.67 0.71
N LEU A 52 -17.01 3.23 1.91
CA LEU A 52 -15.89 3.53 2.81
C LEU A 52 -15.32 2.25 3.42
N GLU A 53 -16.18 1.34 3.84
CA GLU A 53 -15.79 0.05 4.41
C GLU A 53 -15.01 -0.77 3.39
N ASN A 54 -15.53 -0.87 2.15
CA ASN A 54 -14.83 -1.55 1.06
C ASN A 54 -13.49 -0.88 0.76
N LEU A 55 -13.42 0.46 0.75
CA LEU A 55 -12.15 1.17 0.54
C LEU A 55 -11.12 0.85 1.61
N ILE A 56 -11.53 0.74 2.88
CA ILE A 56 -10.63 0.39 3.99
C ILE A 56 -10.09 -1.03 3.83
N GLU A 57 -10.95 -1.97 3.45
CA GLU A 57 -10.60 -3.39 3.23
C GLU A 57 -9.56 -3.52 2.10
N GLU A 58 -9.88 -3.05 0.90
CA GLU A 58 -8.96 -3.18 -0.24
C GLU A 58 -7.64 -2.41 -0.04
N LEU A 59 -7.66 -1.29 0.70
CA LEU A 59 -6.44 -0.57 1.04
C LEU A 59 -5.55 -1.40 1.98
N ALA A 60 -6.15 -2.10 2.94
CA ALA A 60 -5.44 -2.98 3.84
C ALA A 60 -4.86 -4.18 3.10
N ASP A 61 -5.60 -4.75 2.15
CA ASP A 61 -5.14 -5.92 1.38
C ASP A 61 -4.00 -5.54 0.42
N VAL A 62 -4.10 -4.42 -0.31
CA VAL A 62 -2.97 -3.89 -1.10
C VAL A 62 -1.75 -3.61 -0.23
N LYS A 63 -1.93 -3.05 0.98
CA LYS A 63 -0.82 -2.79 1.90
C LYS A 63 -0.15 -4.09 2.36
N LEU A 64 -0.94 -5.08 2.73
CA LEU A 64 -0.47 -6.38 3.20
C LEU A 64 0.32 -7.11 2.10
N MET A 65 -0.24 -7.16 0.89
CA MET A 65 0.40 -7.78 -0.26
C MET A 65 1.65 -7.01 -0.71
N GLY A 66 1.60 -5.67 -0.68
CA GLY A 66 2.74 -4.82 -0.94
C GLY A 66 3.90 -5.10 0.01
N ASP A 67 3.61 -5.25 1.30
CA ASP A 67 4.63 -5.55 2.31
C ASP A 67 5.28 -6.92 2.10
N GLN A 68 4.51 -7.95 1.72
CA GLN A 68 5.06 -9.27 1.36
C GLN A 68 6.04 -9.17 0.19
N ILE A 69 5.69 -8.39 -0.84
CA ILE A 69 6.56 -8.18 -2.00
C ILE A 69 7.80 -7.35 -1.65
N ILE A 70 7.67 -6.34 -0.78
CA ILE A 70 8.82 -5.58 -0.26
C ILE A 70 9.78 -6.50 0.50
N SER A 71 9.23 -7.44 1.29
CA SER A 71 10.01 -8.47 1.98
C SER A 71 10.89 -9.25 1.01
N TYR A 72 10.30 -9.70 -0.09
CA TYR A 72 10.97 -10.47 -1.13
C TYR A 72 12.01 -9.67 -1.93
N ILE A 73 11.70 -8.42 -2.32
CA ILE A 73 12.60 -7.58 -3.13
C ILE A 73 13.79 -7.06 -2.30
N GLY A 74 13.63 -6.96 -0.99
CA GLY A 74 14.58 -6.34 -0.09
C GLY A 74 14.11 -4.96 0.33
N LYS A 75 13.80 -4.84 1.63
CA LYS A 75 13.22 -3.66 2.26
C LYS A 75 14.03 -2.39 2.00
N ASP A 76 15.36 -2.45 2.10
CA ASP A 76 16.23 -1.28 1.97
C ASP A 76 16.16 -0.65 0.58
N SER A 77 16.06 -1.47 -0.48
CA SER A 77 15.96 -1.00 -1.86
C SER A 77 14.67 -0.21 -2.10
N VAL A 78 13.55 -0.69 -1.57
CA VAL A 78 12.25 -0.02 -1.75
C VAL A 78 12.14 1.22 -0.86
N LEU A 79 12.62 1.14 0.39
CA LEU A 79 12.59 2.28 1.32
C LEU A 79 13.43 3.45 0.82
N HIS A 80 14.60 3.21 0.24
CA HIS A 80 15.42 4.27 -0.35
C HIS A 80 14.69 4.98 -1.50
N VAL A 81 13.98 4.24 -2.36
CA VAL A 81 13.17 4.83 -3.44
C VAL A 81 11.97 5.59 -2.88
N LEU A 82 11.35 5.09 -1.81
CA LEU A 82 10.23 5.74 -1.15
C LEU A 82 10.64 7.08 -0.53
N ASP A 83 11.81 7.13 0.11
CA ASP A 83 12.37 8.34 0.72
C ASP A 83 12.55 9.45 -0.34
N TYR A 84 13.27 9.15 -1.42
CA TYR A 84 13.44 10.06 -2.56
C TYR A 84 12.11 10.55 -3.15
N LYS A 85 11.11 9.66 -3.28
CA LYS A 85 9.78 10.04 -3.78
C LYS A 85 8.99 10.90 -2.80
N SER A 86 9.19 10.70 -1.50
CA SER A 86 8.55 11.48 -0.44
C SER A 86 9.06 12.90 -0.45
N ASP A 87 10.37 13.11 -0.53
CA ASP A 87 10.99 14.43 -0.68
C ASP A 87 10.47 15.17 -1.91
N ARG A 88 10.43 14.47 -3.05
CA ARG A 88 9.88 15.04 -4.30
C ARG A 88 8.43 15.47 -4.14
N THR A 89 7.63 14.70 -3.40
CA THR A 89 6.22 15.00 -3.17
C THR A 89 6.05 16.18 -2.21
N ALA A 90 6.88 16.26 -1.16
CA ALA A 90 6.91 17.39 -0.23
C ALA A 90 7.23 18.70 -0.95
N ASN A 91 8.25 18.71 -1.81
CA ASN A 91 8.63 19.88 -2.61
C ASN A 91 7.48 20.34 -3.52
N ARG A 92 6.82 19.41 -4.22
CA ARG A 92 5.66 19.74 -5.08
C ARG A 92 4.48 20.32 -4.30
N LEU A 93 4.27 19.83 -3.08
CA LEU A 93 3.22 20.35 -2.20
C LEU A 93 3.54 21.78 -1.77
N GLU A 94 4.79 22.07 -1.42
CA GLU A 94 5.25 23.43 -1.07
C GLU A 94 5.10 24.39 -2.26
N GLU A 95 5.56 23.99 -3.45
CA GLU A 95 5.36 24.75 -4.68
C GLU A 95 3.89 25.07 -4.95
N SER A 96 3.01 24.09 -4.74
CA SER A 96 1.56 24.26 -4.95
C SER A 96 0.96 25.25 -3.95
N LYS A 97 1.36 25.18 -2.67
CA LYS A 97 0.92 26.12 -1.63
C LYS A 97 1.38 27.55 -1.93
N ASN A 98 2.61 27.73 -2.40
CA ASN A 98 3.16 29.03 -2.74
C ASN A 98 2.45 29.66 -3.95
N ARG A 99 1.97 28.86 -4.91
CA ARG A 99 1.14 29.37 -6.02
C ARG A 99 -0.21 29.87 -5.54
N VAL A 100 -0.92 29.08 -4.74
CA VAL A 100 -2.24 29.46 -4.18
C VAL A 100 -2.14 30.68 -3.26
N SER A 101 -1.02 30.88 -2.57
CA SER A 101 -0.83 32.02 -1.67
C SER A 101 -0.50 33.35 -2.40
N ASN A 102 -0.15 33.27 -3.68
CA ASN A 102 0.20 34.42 -4.53
C ASN A 102 -0.93 34.81 -5.51
N GLU A 103 -2.09 34.14 -5.45
CA GLU A 103 -3.33 34.43 -6.17
C GLU A 103 -4.36 35.07 -5.23
#